data_AF-A0R497-F1
#
_entry.id   AF-A0R497-F1
#
_cell.length_a   1.000
_cell.length_b   1.000
_cell.length_c   1.000
_cell.angle_alpha   90.00
_cell.angle_beta   90.00
_cell.angle_gamma   90.00
#
_symmetry.space_group_name_H-M   'P 1'
#
loop_
_entity.id
_entity.type
_entity.pdbx_description
1 polymer ?
#
loop_
_entity_poly.entity_id
_entity_poly.type
_entity_poly.pdbx_seq_one_letter_code
_entity_poly.pdbx_strand_id
1 'polypeptide(L)'
;MEYFTADLHLAHPKLARLRGFDTVASHDAAVMAQLYRLSPETDELWVLGDICSGGVASMESALAQLSTLHVPMHLVTGNHDPVSPMYRNAQKHFADYAVVFASVQQVARTKVGGEGVMLSHFPYAGTPDRFSRKSFDQYQLPDLGMWLIHGHTHSGERRSGKRSICVSLEAWDLRPASAEEITAEMQLR
;
A
#
# COMPACT_ATOMS: atom_id res chain seq x y z
N MET A 1 11.03 -8.99 -10.47
CA MET A 1 11.37 -8.69 -9.07
C MET A 1 10.11 -8.26 -8.33
N GLU A 2 10.03 -8.48 -7.02
CA GLU A 2 8.90 -7.97 -6.23
C GLU A 2 9.11 -6.47 -5.93
N TYR A 3 8.04 -5.71 -6.05
CA TYR A 3 7.97 -4.30 -5.67
C TYR A 3 6.83 -4.08 -4.69
N PHE A 4 6.98 -3.11 -3.80
CA PHE A 4 6.05 -2.82 -2.72
C PHE A 4 5.74 -1.32 -2.70
N THR A 5 4.46 -1.00 -2.58
CA THR A 5 3.98 0.37 -2.46
C THR A 5 2.75 0.40 -1.58
N ALA A 6 2.38 1.56 -1.04
CA ALA A 6 1.13 1.76 -0.33
C ALA A 6 0.62 3.19 -0.51
N ASP A 7 -0.63 3.42 -0.13
CA ASP A 7 -1.21 4.77 -0.01
C ASP A 7 -1.21 5.52 -1.34
N LEU A 8 -1.55 4.84 -2.45
CA LEU A 8 -1.60 5.45 -3.77
C LEU A 8 -2.58 6.63 -3.78
N HIS A 9 -3.74 6.44 -3.12
CA HIS A 9 -4.80 7.44 -2.98
C HIS A 9 -5.09 8.17 -4.29
N LEU A 10 -5.32 7.39 -5.34
CA LEU A 10 -5.80 7.89 -6.61
C LEU A 10 -7.15 8.57 -6.39
N ALA A 11 -7.42 9.60 -7.20
CA ALA A 11 -8.61 10.43 -7.10
C ALA A 11 -8.79 11.16 -5.73
N HIS A 12 -7.71 11.43 -4.98
CA HIS A 12 -7.79 12.10 -3.67
C HIS A 12 -7.38 13.59 -3.69
N PRO A 13 -8.32 14.57 -3.67
CA PRO A 13 -7.97 16.00 -3.77
C PRO A 13 -7.11 16.55 -2.65
N LYS A 14 -7.41 16.16 -1.40
CA LYS A 14 -6.64 16.63 -0.25
C LYS A 14 -5.20 16.11 -0.28
N LEU A 15 -5.00 14.83 -0.60
CA LEU A 15 -3.67 14.25 -0.61
C LEU A 15 -2.84 14.70 -1.80
N ALA A 16 -3.43 14.84 -2.99
CA ALA A 16 -2.76 15.41 -4.16
C ALA A 16 -2.08 16.74 -3.81
N ARG A 17 -2.82 17.65 -3.15
CA ARG A 17 -2.26 18.93 -2.68
C ARG A 17 -1.19 18.78 -1.59
N LEU A 18 -1.36 17.85 -0.65
CA LEU A 18 -0.35 17.60 0.39
C LEU A 18 0.97 17.07 -0.21
N ARG A 19 0.90 16.32 -1.30
CA ARG A 19 2.04 15.86 -2.09
C ARG A 19 2.58 16.91 -3.05
N GLY A 20 2.04 18.13 -3.03
CA GLY A 20 2.52 19.27 -3.82
C GLY A 20 1.98 19.35 -5.25
N PHE A 21 0.90 18.63 -5.57
CA PHE A 21 0.27 18.72 -6.90
C PHE A 21 -0.88 19.72 -6.92
N ASP A 22 -0.93 20.52 -7.99
CA ASP A 22 -2.00 21.50 -8.23
C ASP A 22 -3.35 20.84 -8.55
N THR A 23 -3.33 19.64 -9.14
CA THR A 23 -4.54 18.92 -9.55
C THR A 23 -4.47 17.44 -9.18
N VAL A 24 -5.63 16.81 -9.04
CA VAL A 24 -5.73 15.36 -8.85
C VAL A 24 -5.18 14.62 -10.06
N ALA A 25 -5.44 15.11 -11.28
CA ALA A 25 -4.97 14.47 -12.50
C ALA A 25 -3.44 14.46 -12.59
N SER A 26 -2.76 15.55 -12.22
CA SER A 26 -1.29 15.60 -12.22
C SER A 26 -0.67 14.71 -11.14
N HIS A 27 -1.31 14.61 -9.98
CA HIS A 27 -0.93 13.65 -8.94
C HIS A 27 -1.05 12.20 -9.44
N ASP A 28 -2.24 11.81 -9.89
CA ASP A 28 -2.53 10.45 -10.31
C ASP A 28 -1.61 10.04 -11.48
N ALA A 29 -1.38 10.93 -12.45
CA ALA A 29 -0.45 10.70 -13.55
C ALA A 29 1.00 10.48 -13.07
N ALA A 30 1.46 11.23 -12.07
CA ALA A 30 2.81 11.07 -11.54
C ALA A 30 3.00 9.73 -10.80
N VAL A 31 2.00 9.31 -10.02
CA VAL A 31 1.98 8.00 -9.34
C VAL A 31 1.95 6.88 -10.38
N MET A 32 1.01 6.91 -11.32
CA MET A 32 0.88 5.90 -12.37
C MET A 32 2.12 5.81 -13.25
N ALA A 33 2.78 6.94 -13.55
CA ALA A 33 4.02 6.95 -14.33
C ALA A 33 5.17 6.14 -13.70
N GLN A 34 5.21 6.01 -12.38
CA GLN A 34 6.20 5.13 -11.72
C GLN A 34 5.78 3.66 -11.82
N LEU A 35 4.48 3.36 -11.72
CA LEU A 35 3.97 2.00 -11.85
C LEU A 35 4.17 1.44 -13.27
N TYR A 36 4.01 2.27 -14.30
CA TYR A 36 4.28 1.89 -15.69
C TYR A 36 5.74 1.53 -16.00
N ARG A 37 6.68 1.85 -15.11
CA ARG A 37 8.10 1.46 -15.28
C ARG A 37 8.36 0.00 -14.94
N LEU A 38 7.42 -0.66 -14.26
CA LEU A 38 7.55 -2.07 -13.90
C LEU A 38 7.35 -2.95 -15.13
N SER A 39 8.20 -3.96 -15.29
CA SER A 39 8.16 -4.89 -16.41
C SER A 39 7.12 -5.98 -16.16
N PRO A 40 6.11 -6.15 -17.02
CA PRO A 40 5.09 -7.19 -16.84
C PRO A 40 5.62 -8.62 -16.98
N GLU A 41 6.78 -8.81 -17.60
CA GLU A 41 7.38 -10.13 -17.80
C GLU A 41 8.19 -10.61 -16.61
N THR A 42 8.70 -9.68 -15.80
CA THR A 42 9.67 -9.99 -14.76
C THR A 42 9.24 -9.53 -13.38
N ASP A 43 8.38 -8.53 -13.27
CA ASP A 43 8.05 -7.85 -12.02
C ASP A 43 6.65 -8.20 -11.51
N GLU A 44 6.46 -7.95 -10.22
CA GLU A 44 5.19 -8.09 -9.53
C GLU A 44 5.07 -6.98 -8.50
N LEU A 45 3.86 -6.43 -8.33
CA LEU A 45 3.59 -5.30 -7.45
C LEU A 45 2.66 -5.68 -6.30
N TRP A 46 3.17 -5.57 -5.07
CA TRP A 46 2.38 -5.60 -3.84
C TRP A 46 1.94 -4.18 -3.48
N VAL A 47 0.63 -3.96 -3.43
CA VAL A 47 0.01 -2.70 -3.00
C VAL A 47 -0.56 -2.90 -1.60
N LEU A 48 0.04 -2.26 -0.59
CA LEU A 48 -0.35 -2.38 0.81
C LEU A 48 -1.38 -1.32 1.20
N GLY A 49 -2.47 -1.31 0.44
CA GLY A 49 -3.70 -0.64 0.79
C GLY A 49 -3.79 0.82 0.35
N ASP A 50 -4.99 1.35 0.52
CA ASP A 50 -5.36 2.75 0.29
C ASP A 50 -5.09 3.17 -1.17
N ILE A 51 -5.67 2.41 -2.11
CA ILE A 51 -5.56 2.72 -3.54
C ILE A 51 -6.37 3.97 -3.92
N CYS A 52 -7.37 4.31 -3.11
CA CYS A 52 -8.30 5.43 -3.32
C CYS A 52 -8.54 6.22 -2.03
N SER A 53 -9.37 7.27 -2.08
CA SER A 53 -9.74 8.07 -0.90
C SER A 53 -10.91 7.48 -0.09
N GLY A 54 -11.45 6.32 -0.49
CA GLY A 54 -12.65 5.72 0.06
C GLY A 54 -13.95 6.16 -0.61
N GLY A 55 -14.99 5.33 -0.42
CA GLY A 55 -16.25 5.41 -1.17
C GLY A 55 -16.17 4.76 -2.55
N VAL A 56 -17.34 4.44 -3.11
CA VAL A 56 -17.45 3.66 -4.36
C VAL A 56 -16.89 4.43 -5.57
N ALA A 57 -17.16 5.72 -5.69
CA ALA A 57 -16.70 6.51 -6.85
C ALA A 57 -15.17 6.63 -6.94
N SER A 58 -14.48 6.82 -5.80
CA SER A 58 -13.01 6.89 -5.81
C SER A 58 -12.38 5.51 -6.05
N MET A 59 -13.00 4.45 -5.52
CA MET A 59 -12.63 3.05 -5.79
C MET A 59 -12.74 2.72 -7.28
N GLU A 60 -13.87 3.02 -7.92
CA GLU A 60 -14.06 2.78 -9.37
C GLU A 60 -13.03 3.53 -10.20
N SER A 61 -12.75 4.80 -9.87
CA SER A 61 -11.71 5.59 -10.54
C SER A 61 -10.31 4.97 -10.37
N ALA A 62 -9.94 4.58 -9.16
CA ALA A 62 -8.63 3.97 -8.88
C ALA A 62 -8.48 2.62 -9.59
N LEU A 63 -9.49 1.76 -9.53
CA LEU A 63 -9.49 0.46 -10.21
C LEU A 63 -9.42 0.62 -11.74
N ALA A 64 -10.13 1.59 -12.31
CA ALA A 64 -10.07 1.89 -13.74
C ALA A 64 -8.70 2.38 -14.19
N GLN A 65 -7.98 3.11 -13.35
CA GLN A 65 -6.59 3.52 -13.63
C GLN A 65 -5.64 2.32 -13.48
N LEU A 66 -5.73 1.57 -12.38
CA LEU A 66 -4.83 0.44 -12.12
C LEU A 66 -5.01 -0.71 -13.12
N SER A 67 -6.21 -0.93 -13.65
CA SER A 67 -6.48 -1.96 -14.67
C SER A 67 -5.75 -1.75 -16.00
N THR A 68 -5.15 -0.57 -16.21
CA THR A 68 -4.31 -0.27 -17.37
C THR A 68 -2.87 -0.78 -17.24
N LEU A 69 -2.47 -1.20 -16.03
CA LEU A 69 -1.16 -1.81 -15.78
C LEU A 69 -1.17 -3.28 -16.21
N HIS A 70 -0.08 -3.71 -16.84
CA HIS A 70 0.09 -5.11 -17.25
C HIS A 70 0.93 -5.93 -16.25
N VAL A 71 1.55 -5.27 -15.27
CA VAL A 71 2.29 -5.95 -14.21
C VAL A 71 1.30 -6.69 -13.30
N PRO A 72 1.57 -7.95 -12.90
CA PRO A 72 0.79 -8.63 -11.89
C PRO A 72 0.74 -7.82 -10.59
N MET A 73 -0.45 -7.66 -10.02
CA MET A 73 -0.66 -6.89 -8.79
C MET A 73 -1.36 -7.70 -7.70
N HIS A 74 -0.92 -7.52 -6.46
CA HIS A 74 -1.52 -8.07 -5.26
C HIS A 74 -1.91 -6.95 -4.30
N LEU A 75 -3.13 -6.98 -3.78
CA LEU A 75 -3.63 -6.01 -2.81
C LEU A 75 -3.63 -6.60 -1.39
N VAL A 76 -3.03 -5.88 -0.45
CA VAL A 76 -3.27 -6.01 0.98
C VAL A 76 -4.11 -4.81 1.43
N THR A 77 -5.39 -5.01 1.71
CA THR A 77 -6.40 -3.95 1.81
C THR A 77 -6.12 -2.94 2.91
N GLY A 78 -6.22 -1.65 2.60
CA GLY A 78 -6.09 -0.54 3.54
C GLY A 78 -7.42 -0.05 4.10
N ASN A 79 -7.38 0.94 5.00
CA ASN A 79 -8.60 1.43 5.65
C ASN A 79 -9.49 2.30 4.76
N HIS A 80 -8.97 2.83 3.65
CA HIS A 80 -9.74 3.59 2.67
C HIS A 80 -10.29 2.70 1.54
N ASP A 81 -9.84 1.46 1.40
CA ASP A 81 -10.33 0.55 0.36
C ASP A 81 -11.74 0.06 0.74
N PRO A 82 -12.80 0.28 -0.07
CA PRO A 82 -14.16 -0.18 0.30
C PRO A 82 -14.32 -1.69 0.49
N VAL A 83 -13.39 -2.50 -0.02
CA VAL A 83 -13.32 -3.96 0.21
C VAL A 83 -12.72 -4.33 1.59
N SER A 84 -12.21 -3.35 2.34
CA SER A 84 -11.66 -3.53 3.67
C SER A 84 -12.70 -4.01 4.69
N PRO A 85 -12.36 -4.95 5.59
CA PRO A 85 -13.27 -5.44 6.63
C PRO A 85 -13.71 -4.36 7.64
N MET A 86 -13.13 -3.16 7.56
CA MET A 86 -13.57 -1.98 8.30
C MET A 86 -14.97 -1.50 7.90
N TYR A 87 -15.42 -1.84 6.70
CA TYR A 87 -16.73 -1.46 6.18
C TYR A 87 -17.73 -2.62 6.29
N ARG A 88 -18.96 -2.29 6.68
CA ARG A 88 -20.06 -3.26 6.63
C ARG A 88 -20.34 -3.65 5.19
N ASN A 89 -20.52 -4.94 4.94
CA ASN A 89 -20.77 -5.50 3.61
C ASN A 89 -19.63 -5.27 2.59
N ALA A 90 -18.40 -5.03 3.06
CA ALA A 90 -17.24 -4.78 2.21
C ALA A 90 -16.99 -5.88 1.15
N GLN A 91 -17.31 -7.13 1.47
CA GLN A 91 -17.18 -8.27 0.58
C GLN A 91 -17.93 -8.12 -0.75
N LYS A 92 -18.96 -7.24 -0.82
CA LYS A 92 -19.68 -6.96 -2.07
C LYS A 92 -18.79 -6.34 -3.15
N HIS A 93 -17.71 -5.66 -2.74
CA HIS A 93 -16.75 -5.03 -3.64
C HIS A 93 -15.64 -5.97 -4.09
N PHE A 94 -15.54 -7.17 -3.51
CA PHE A 94 -14.44 -8.10 -3.80
C PHE A 94 -14.31 -8.41 -5.30
N ALA A 95 -15.43 -8.60 -6.00
CA ALA A 95 -15.42 -8.90 -7.43
C ALA A 95 -14.76 -7.77 -8.25
N ASP A 96 -15.04 -6.50 -7.92
CA ASP A 96 -14.46 -5.35 -8.62
C ASP A 96 -12.93 -5.32 -8.47
N TYR A 97 -12.44 -5.61 -7.26
CA TYR A 97 -11.00 -5.68 -6.99
C TYR A 97 -10.35 -6.91 -7.63
N ALA A 98 -11.01 -8.07 -7.61
CA ALA A 98 -10.47 -9.32 -8.15
C ALA A 98 -10.33 -9.32 -9.68
N VAL A 99 -10.96 -8.38 -10.38
CA VAL A 99 -10.73 -8.13 -11.82
C VAL A 99 -9.36 -7.47 -12.07
N VAL A 100 -8.87 -6.67 -11.11
CA VAL A 100 -7.64 -5.87 -11.25
C VAL A 100 -6.45 -6.52 -10.56
N PHE A 101 -6.67 -7.20 -9.43
CA PHE A 101 -5.62 -7.80 -8.61
C PHE A 101 -5.66 -9.32 -8.67
N ALA A 102 -4.48 -9.93 -8.84
CA ALA A 102 -4.29 -11.39 -8.79
C ALA A 102 -4.60 -11.97 -7.40
N SER A 103 -4.47 -11.16 -6.34
CA SER A 103 -4.98 -11.50 -5.01
C SER A 103 -5.44 -10.26 -4.25
N VAL A 104 -6.46 -10.43 -3.40
CA VAL A 104 -6.92 -9.40 -2.46
C VAL A 104 -6.98 -10.02 -1.07
N GLN A 105 -6.20 -9.49 -0.13
CA GLN A 105 -5.98 -10.06 1.19
C GLN A 105 -6.01 -8.97 2.26
N GLN A 106 -6.29 -9.32 3.52
CA GLN A 106 -6.18 -8.36 4.64
C GLN A 106 -4.76 -8.29 5.20
N VAL A 107 -4.07 -9.42 5.15
CA VAL A 107 -2.69 -9.63 5.58
C VAL A 107 -2.10 -10.69 4.66
N ALA A 108 -0.83 -10.55 4.27
CA ALA A 108 -0.12 -11.56 3.50
C ALA A 108 1.24 -11.87 4.14
N ARG A 109 1.88 -12.92 3.65
CA ARG A 109 3.24 -13.30 4.05
C ARG A 109 4.02 -13.71 2.80
N THR A 110 5.23 -13.17 2.65
CA THR A 110 6.15 -13.52 1.56
C THR A 110 7.59 -13.64 2.11
N LYS A 111 8.57 -13.75 1.21
CA LYS A 111 9.99 -13.70 1.53
C LYS A 111 10.65 -12.55 0.80
N VAL A 112 11.37 -11.69 1.53
CA VAL A 112 12.18 -10.61 0.94
C VAL A 112 13.61 -10.79 1.42
N GLY A 113 14.57 -10.86 0.49
CA GLY A 113 15.98 -11.08 0.83
C GLY A 113 16.26 -12.41 1.55
N GLY A 114 15.39 -13.43 1.37
CA GLY A 114 15.47 -14.71 2.07
C GLY A 114 14.82 -14.71 3.47
N GLU A 115 14.44 -13.56 4.00
CA GLU A 115 13.77 -13.41 5.29
C GLU A 115 12.26 -13.49 5.14
N GLY A 116 11.58 -14.11 6.12
CA GLY A 116 10.12 -14.12 6.15
C GLY A 116 9.57 -12.76 6.58
N VAL A 117 8.66 -12.21 5.79
CA VAL A 117 8.04 -10.90 6.04
C VAL A 117 6.52 -10.99 6.05
N MET A 118 5.89 -10.27 6.97
CA MET A 118 4.47 -9.99 6.96
C MET A 118 4.19 -8.75 6.12
N LEU A 119 3.06 -8.75 5.44
CA LEU A 119 2.52 -7.61 4.71
C LEU A 119 1.18 -7.23 5.33
N SER A 120 1.03 -5.98 5.74
CA SER A 120 -0.20 -5.40 6.28
C SER A 120 -0.29 -3.97 5.80
N HIS A 121 -1.49 -3.40 5.66
CA HIS A 121 -1.57 -1.95 5.46
C HIS A 121 -1.10 -1.20 6.72
N PHE A 122 -1.52 -1.66 7.90
CA PHE A 122 -1.20 -1.01 9.17
C PHE A 122 0.19 -1.41 9.71
N PRO A 123 0.90 -0.50 10.40
CA PRO A 123 2.08 -0.87 11.18
C PRO A 123 1.71 -1.80 12.34
N TYR A 124 2.74 -2.34 13.01
CA TYR A 124 2.52 -3.14 14.22
C TYR A 124 1.79 -2.36 15.31
N ALA A 125 1.07 -3.09 16.15
CA ALA A 125 0.36 -2.54 17.30
C ALA A 125 1.33 -1.80 18.22
N GLY A 126 0.92 -0.61 18.67
CA GLY A 126 1.75 0.27 19.50
C GLY A 126 2.59 1.29 18.73
N THR A 127 2.70 1.19 17.40
CA THR A 127 3.19 2.28 16.57
C THR A 127 2.14 3.40 16.56
N PRO A 128 2.46 4.64 17.00
CA PRO A 128 1.50 5.73 17.02
C PRO A 128 0.96 6.03 15.62
N ASP A 129 -0.35 5.98 15.46
CA ASP A 129 -1.03 6.58 14.30
C ASP A 129 -0.94 8.11 14.39
N ARG A 130 -0.83 8.78 13.25
CA ARG A 130 -0.82 10.24 13.12
C ARG A 130 -2.02 10.90 13.80
N PHE A 131 -3.16 10.21 13.84
CA PHE A 131 -4.39 10.68 14.47
C PHE A 131 -4.73 9.95 15.77
N SER A 132 -3.83 9.10 16.28
CA SER A 132 -4.02 8.29 17.49
C SER A 132 -5.37 7.57 17.54
N ARG A 133 -5.85 7.08 16.38
CA ARG A 133 -7.16 6.43 16.28
C ARG A 133 -7.10 5.01 16.83
N LYS A 134 -7.59 4.84 18.07
CA LYS A 134 -7.72 3.51 18.72
C LYS A 134 -8.55 2.49 17.95
N SER A 135 -9.38 2.94 17.00
CA SER A 135 -10.17 2.05 16.15
C SER A 135 -9.32 1.18 15.22
N PHE A 136 -8.05 1.54 14.99
CA PHE A 136 -7.15 0.78 14.14
C PHE A 136 -6.43 -0.34 14.91
N ASP A 137 -6.34 -0.25 16.23
CA ASP A 137 -5.68 -1.25 17.09
C ASP A 137 -6.20 -2.67 16.83
N GLN A 138 -7.50 -2.83 16.53
CA GLN A 138 -8.12 -4.12 16.22
C GLN A 138 -7.69 -4.74 14.87
N TYR A 139 -7.08 -3.94 13.99
CA TYR A 139 -6.57 -4.35 12.67
C TYR A 139 -5.04 -4.35 12.59
N GLN A 140 -4.37 -3.90 13.64
CA GLN A 140 -2.91 -3.97 13.75
C GLN A 140 -2.48 -5.35 14.18
N LEU A 141 -1.45 -5.88 13.51
CA LEU A 141 -0.82 -7.13 13.94
C LEU A 141 -0.06 -6.90 15.25
N PRO A 142 -0.01 -7.88 16.16
CA PRO A 142 0.94 -7.83 17.26
C PRO A 142 2.38 -8.02 16.72
N ASP A 143 3.34 -7.31 17.31
CA ASP A 143 4.77 -7.57 17.03
C ASP A 143 5.22 -8.82 17.78
N LEU A 144 5.37 -9.92 17.02
CA LEU A 144 5.89 -11.20 17.51
C LEU A 144 7.31 -11.50 16.97
N GLY A 145 8.04 -10.47 16.52
CA GLY A 145 9.45 -10.54 16.13
C GLY A 145 9.74 -10.85 14.66
N MET A 146 8.71 -10.98 13.81
CA MET A 146 8.87 -11.08 12.36
C MET A 146 9.06 -9.70 11.73
N TRP A 147 9.61 -9.64 10.52
CA TRP A 147 9.62 -8.41 9.74
C TRP A 147 8.21 -8.06 9.25
N LEU A 148 7.89 -6.77 9.23
CA LEU A 148 6.67 -6.21 8.65
C LEU A 148 7.02 -5.18 7.58
N ILE A 149 6.32 -5.26 6.45
CA ILE A 149 6.25 -4.17 5.47
C ILE A 149 4.81 -3.65 5.49
N HIS A 150 4.64 -2.33 5.57
CA HIS A 150 3.34 -1.70 5.74
C HIS A 150 3.21 -0.32 5.07
N GLY A 151 1.99 0.21 4.99
CA GLY A 151 1.67 1.56 4.51
C GLY A 151 1.16 2.47 5.65
N HIS A 152 0.05 3.17 5.39
CA HIS A 152 -0.79 3.87 6.36
C HIS A 152 -0.21 5.14 7.00
N THR A 153 1.08 5.16 7.34
CA THR A 153 1.64 6.22 8.17
C THR A 153 1.87 7.52 7.42
N HIS A 154 1.98 7.47 6.08
CA HIS A 154 2.40 8.61 5.23
C HIS A 154 3.69 9.28 5.72
N SER A 155 4.52 8.52 6.43
CA SER A 155 5.81 9.00 6.93
C SER A 155 6.78 9.17 5.76
N GLY A 156 7.60 10.21 5.80
CA GLY A 156 8.80 10.28 4.95
C GLY A 156 9.90 9.31 5.42
N GLU A 157 9.78 8.77 6.64
CA GLU A 157 10.70 7.77 7.18
C GLU A 157 10.29 6.36 6.73
N ARG A 158 11.28 5.59 6.28
CA ARG A 158 11.11 4.18 5.88
C ARG A 158 10.94 3.24 7.07
N ARG A 159 11.25 3.69 8.29
CA ARG A 159 11.21 2.88 9.51
C ARG A 159 10.13 3.39 10.46
N SER A 160 9.18 2.52 10.81
CA SER A 160 8.22 2.77 11.89
C SER A 160 8.55 2.01 13.17
N GLY A 161 9.59 1.16 13.13
CA GLY A 161 10.09 0.38 14.24
C GLY A 161 11.27 -0.51 13.81
N LYS A 162 11.86 -1.24 14.76
CA LYS A 162 13.06 -2.07 14.51
C LYS A 162 12.86 -3.12 13.41
N ARG A 163 11.67 -3.75 13.38
CA ARG A 163 11.31 -4.77 12.39
C ARG A 163 10.14 -4.35 11.48
N SER A 164 9.99 -3.06 11.24
CA SER A 164 8.82 -2.51 10.55
C SER A 164 9.21 -1.45 9.52
N ILE A 165 8.93 -1.74 8.25
CA ILE A 165 9.26 -0.90 7.09
C ILE A 165 7.98 -0.28 6.51
N CYS A 166 8.00 1.04 6.35
CA CYS A 166 6.97 1.78 5.67
C CYS A 166 7.26 1.85 4.17
N VAL A 167 6.26 1.51 3.35
CA VAL A 167 6.26 1.65 1.88
C VAL A 167 5.17 2.61 1.38
N SER A 168 4.66 3.49 2.26
CA SER A 168 3.92 4.68 1.83
C SER A 168 4.74 5.45 0.80
N LEU A 169 4.09 5.97 -0.23
CA LEU A 169 4.75 6.71 -1.31
C LEU A 169 5.65 7.87 -0.81
N GLU A 170 5.32 8.49 0.33
CA GLU A 170 6.10 9.55 0.96
C GLU A 170 7.52 9.13 1.37
N ALA A 171 7.76 7.85 1.68
CA ALA A 171 9.08 7.35 2.11
C ALA A 171 10.01 6.97 0.93
N TRP A 172 9.48 7.00 -0.30
CA TRP A 172 10.09 6.40 -1.48
C TRP A 172 9.96 7.26 -2.73
N ASP A 173 9.96 8.59 -2.61
CA ASP A 173 9.95 9.52 -3.75
C ASP A 173 8.79 9.26 -4.75
N LEU A 174 7.62 8.87 -4.23
CA LEU A 174 6.42 8.50 -4.98
C LEU A 174 6.59 7.31 -5.96
N ARG A 175 7.55 6.41 -5.72
CA ARG A 175 7.70 5.16 -6.49
C ARG A 175 7.61 3.92 -5.59
N PRO A 176 7.33 2.74 -6.17
CA PRO A 176 7.46 1.48 -5.45
C PRO A 176 8.90 1.23 -4.97
N ALA A 177 9.02 0.65 -3.79
CA ALA A 177 10.26 0.12 -3.25
C ALA A 177 10.51 -1.28 -3.81
N SER A 178 11.69 -1.54 -4.35
CA SER A 178 12.07 -2.90 -4.77
C SER A 178 12.38 -3.81 -3.57
N ALA A 179 12.23 -5.13 -3.75
CA ALA A 179 12.61 -6.11 -2.74
C ALA A 179 14.10 -5.98 -2.32
N GLU A 180 14.98 -5.57 -3.25
CA GLU A 180 16.40 -5.33 -2.97
C GLU A 180 16.61 -4.13 -2.04
N GLU A 181 15.91 -3.02 -2.28
CA GLU A 181 15.97 -1.84 -1.41
C GLU A 181 15.42 -2.14 -0.02
N ILE A 182 14.32 -2.89 0.06
CA ILE A 182 13.77 -3.34 1.34
C ILE A 182 14.76 -4.26 2.06
N THR A 183 15.41 -5.17 1.35
CA THR A 183 16.44 -6.06 1.92
C THR A 183 17.61 -5.24 2.46
N ALA A 184 18.07 -4.22 1.73
CA ALA A 184 19.13 -3.32 2.17
C ALA A 184 18.71 -2.57 3.44
N GLU A 185 17.49 -2.02 3.47
CA GLU A 185 16.94 -1.40 4.67
C GLU A 185 16.95 -2.38 5.84
N MET A 186 16.44 -3.61 5.67
CA MET A 186 16.40 -4.68 6.69
C MET A 186 17.77 -5.00 7.32
N GLN A 187 18.87 -4.70 6.63
CA GLN A 187 20.23 -4.94 7.11
C GLN A 187 20.84 -3.74 7.86
N LEU A 188 20.26 -2.55 7.73
CA LEU A 188 20.67 -1.37 8.50
C LEU A 188 20.36 -1.59 9.99
N ARG A 189 21.35 -1.26 10.83
CA ARG A 189 21.31 -1.45 12.28
C ARG A 189 20.63 -0.32 13.01
#